data_AF-A0A819W0M1-F1
#
_entry.id   AF-A0A819W0M1-F1
#
_cell.length_a   1.000
_cell.length_b   1.000
_cell.length_c   1.000
_cell.angle_alpha   90.00
_cell.angle_beta   90.00
_cell.angle_gamma   90.00
#
_symmetry.space_group_name_H-M   'P 1'
#
loop_
_entity.id
_entity.type
_entity.pdbx_description
1 polymer ?
#
loop_
_entity_poly.entity_id
_entity_poly.type
_entity_poly.pdbx_seq_one_letter_code
_entity_poly.pdbx_strand_id
1 'polypeptide(L)' 'MVNFNKRAFCHFTLKDILSIIFSVAIPIALAIYTSIGSQQQKQQAEKKQKFDFEQSRELRQQTLYDEFLNNIYKLDKDG' A
#
# COMPACT_ATOMS: atom_id res chain seq x y z
N MET A 1 -19.79 -30.21 52.58
CA MET A 1 -18.60 -29.39 52.93
C MET A 1 -17.91 -29.03 51.62
N VAL A 2 -18.13 -27.82 51.11
CA VAL A 2 -17.65 -27.41 49.78
C VAL A 2 -16.26 -26.81 49.94
N ASN A 3 -15.24 -27.56 49.56
CA ASN A 3 -13.85 -27.10 49.55
C ASN A 3 -13.55 -26.36 48.24
N PHE A 4 -13.79 -25.05 48.21
CA PHE A 4 -13.20 -24.17 47.20
C PHE A 4 -11.77 -23.84 47.59
N ASN A 5 -10.84 -24.75 47.32
CA ASN A 5 -9.42 -24.42 47.46
C ASN A 5 -8.96 -23.64 46.21
N LYS A 6 -9.31 -22.36 46.19
CA LYS A 6 -8.73 -21.32 45.34
C LYS A 6 -7.26 -21.14 45.75
N ARG A 7 -6.31 -21.68 45.00
CA ARG A 7 -4.91 -21.23 44.89
C ARG A 7 -4.16 -22.09 43.87
N ALA A 8 -4.55 -21.97 42.61
CA ALA A 8 -3.60 -22.22 41.52
C ALA A 8 -2.60 -21.05 41.55
N PHE A 9 -1.55 -21.17 42.37
CA PHE A 9 -0.38 -20.31 42.24
C PHE A 9 0.23 -20.64 40.88
N CYS A 10 -0.04 -19.80 39.89
CA CYS A 10 0.58 -19.90 38.58
C CYS A 10 2.09 -19.62 38.77
N HIS A 11 2.88 -20.67 38.89
CA HIS A 11 4.33 -20.58 38.95
C HIS A 11 4.82 -20.27 37.53
N PHE A 12 4.78 -19.00 37.14
CA PHE A 12 5.40 -18.55 35.90
C PHE A 12 6.91 -18.65 36.05
N THR A 13 7.53 -19.53 35.29
CA THR A 13 8.99 -19.56 35.21
C THR A 13 9.47 -18.43 34.29
N LEU A 14 10.71 -17.99 34.47
CA LEU A 14 11.34 -16.99 33.61
C LEU A 14 11.33 -17.41 32.13
N LYS A 15 11.35 -18.72 31.86
CA LYS A 15 11.21 -19.29 30.51
C LYS A 15 9.82 -19.08 29.93
N ASP A 16 8.76 -19.20 30.74
CA ASP A 16 7.38 -18.98 30.29
C ASP A 16 7.15 -17.51 29.93
N ILE A 17 7.68 -16.59 30.74
CA ILE A 17 7.63 -15.15 30.47
C ILE A 17 8.37 -14.84 29.16
N LEU A 18 9.56 -15.41 28.97
CA LEU A 18 10.34 -15.21 27.75
C LEU A 18 9.61 -15.75 26.51
N SER A 19 8.98 -16.93 26.62
CA SER A 19 8.20 -17.53 25.53
C SER A 19 6.98 -16.69 25.16
N ILE A 20 6.30 -16.09 26.14
CA ILE A 20 5.16 -15.20 25.89
C ILE A 20 5.63 -13.92 25.21
N ILE A 21 6.74 -13.32 25.66
CA ILE A 21 7.29 -12.12 25.04
C ILE A 21 7.67 -12.39 23.58
N PHE A 22 8.33 -13.52 23.29
CA PHE A 22 8.68 -13.88 21.92
C PHE A 22 7.46 -14.20 21.05
N SER A 23 6.44 -14.86 21.59
CA SER A 23 5.22 -15.17 20.80
C SER A 23 4.41 -13.91 20.47
N VAL A 24 4.48 -12.88 21.30
CA VAL A 24 3.76 -11.61 21.11
C VAL A 24 4.59 -10.61 20.28
N ALA A 25 5.92 -10.64 20.38
CA ALA A 25 6.80 -9.73 19.63
C ALA A 25 6.72 -9.94 18.11
N ILE A 26 6.65 -11.19 17.66
CA ILE A 26 6.59 -11.54 16.22
C ILE A 26 5.33 -10.96 15.54
N PRO A 27 4.10 -11.19 16.02
CA PRO A 27 2.89 -10.64 15.40
C PRO A 27 2.82 -9.11 15.52
N ILE A 28 3.34 -8.51 16.59
CA ILE A 28 3.41 -7.03 16.71
C ILE A 28 4.35 -6.45 15.65
N ALA A 29 5.54 -7.03 15.46
CA ALA A 29 6.48 -6.58 14.43
C ALA A 29 5.87 -6.71 13.02
N LEU A 30 5.16 -7.81 12.74
CA LEU A 30 4.44 -8.01 11.48
C LEU A 30 3.32 -6.98 11.27
N ALA A 31 2.55 -6.67 12.31
CA ALA A 31 1.48 -5.67 12.25
C ALA A 31 2.02 -4.26 11.98
N ILE A 32 3.14 -3.90 12.60
CA ILE A 32 3.80 -2.61 12.35
C ILE A 32 4.32 -2.56 10.90
N TYR A 33 5.00 -3.60 10.43
CA TYR A 33 5.53 -3.64 9.06
C TYR A 33 4.41 -3.57 8.01
N THR A 34 3.34 -4.33 8.20
CA THR A 34 2.18 -4.33 7.28
C THR A 34 1.42 -3.00 7.29
N SER A 35 1.25 -2.36 8.46
CA SER A 35 0.60 -1.04 8.54
C SER A 35 1.40 0.04 7.80
N ILE A 36 2.73 0.08 7.97
CA ILE A 36 3.61 1.04 7.30
C ILE A 36 3.67 0.74 5.80
N GLY A 37 3.86 -0.53 5.42
CA GLY A 37 3.90 -0.95 4.02
C GLY A 37 2.62 -0.64 3.27
N SER A 38 1.46 -0.82 3.91
CA SER A 38 0.15 -0.52 3.29
C SER A 38 -0.06 0.97 3.03
N GLN A 39 0.45 1.84 3.90
CA GLN A 39 0.38 3.30 3.70
C GLN A 39 1.33 3.75 2.58
N GLN A 40 2.55 3.20 2.53
CA GLN A 40 3.50 3.50 1.47
C GLN A 40 3.03 3.00 0.10
N GLN A 41 2.43 1.81 0.03
CA GLN A 41 1.88 1.27 -1.22
C GLN A 41 0.72 2.13 -1.75
N LYS A 42 -0.20 2.59 -0.88
CA LYS A 42 -1.29 3.48 -1.31
C LYS A 42 -0.76 4.79 -1.89
N GLN A 43 0.22 5.41 -1.24
CA GLN A 43 0.83 6.65 -1.74
C GLN A 43 1.60 6.43 -3.06
N GLN A 44 2.29 5.32 -3.22
CA GLN A 44 2.98 4.99 -4.46
C GLN A 44 2.00 4.69 -5.60
N ALA A 45 0.90 3.98 -5.32
CA ALA A 45 -0.14 3.69 -6.31
C ALA A 45 -0.81 4.97 -6.80
N GLU A 46 -1.15 5.90 -5.90
CA GLU A 46 -1.73 7.20 -6.28
C GLU A 46 -0.75 8.06 -7.08
N LYS A 47 0.54 8.08 -6.70
CA LYS A 47 1.58 8.80 -7.46
C LYS A 47 1.77 8.23 -8.86
N LYS A 48 1.79 6.90 -8.98
CA LYS A 48 1.93 6.21 -10.27
C LYS A 48 0.73 6.46 -11.16
N GLN A 49 -0.48 6.40 -10.60
CA GLN A 49 -1.71 6.68 -11.35
C GLN A 49 -1.77 8.13 -11.84
N LYS A 50 -1.33 9.11 -11.03
CA LYS A 50 -1.24 10.51 -11.46
C LYS A 50 -0.22 10.69 -12.57
N PHE A 51 0.96 10.07 -12.46
CA PHE A 51 1.99 10.11 -13.49
C PHE A 51 1.50 9.51 -14.81
N ASP A 52 0.89 8.33 -14.77
CA ASP A 52 0.34 7.65 -15.95
C ASP A 52 -0.77 8.50 -16.61
N PHE A 53 -1.58 9.20 -15.81
CA PHE A 53 -2.63 10.08 -16.29
C PHE A 53 -2.06 11.35 -16.96
N GLU A 54 -1.06 11.99 -16.36
CA GLU A 54 -0.40 13.16 -16.93
C GLU A 54 0.30 12.83 -18.26
N GLN A 55 1.05 11.72 -18.30
CA GLN A 55 1.71 11.24 -19.52
C GLN A 55 0.68 10.95 -20.64
N SER A 56 -0.44 10.32 -20.28
CA SER A 56 -1.53 10.06 -21.24
C SER A 56 -2.16 11.35 -21.76
N ARG A 57 -2.22 12.40 -20.93
CA ARG A 57 -2.78 13.70 -21.30
C ARG A 57 -1.87 14.43 -22.27
N GLU A 58 -0.55 14.41 -22.04
CA GLU A 58 0.45 14.99 -22.94
C GLU A 58 0.44 14.29 -24.31
N LEU A 59 0.45 12.95 -24.33
CA LEU A 59 0.34 12.16 -25.55
C LEU A 59 -0.93 12.49 -26.33
N ARG A 60 -2.08 12.58 -25.66
CA ARG A 60 -3.34 12.94 -26.31
C ARG A 60 -3.31 14.36 -26.89
N GLN A 61 -2.68 15.32 -26.21
CA GLN A 61 -2.53 16.67 -26.74
C GLN A 61 -1.63 16.71 -27.99
N GLN A 62 -0.53 15.96 -27.99
CA GLN A 62 0.35 15.83 -29.15
C GLN A 62 -0.39 15.21 -30.35
N THR A 63 -1.14 14.13 -30.13
CA THR A 63 -1.93 13.50 -31.21
C THR A 63 -2.97 14.45 -31.81
N LEU A 64 -3.69 15.21 -30.98
CA LEU A 64 -4.66 16.20 -31.47
C LEU A 64 -3.98 17.31 -32.28
N TYR A 65 -2.79 17.73 -31.86
CA TYR A 65 -2.02 18.75 -32.56
C TYR A 65 -1.50 18.23 -33.91
N ASP A 66 -0.98 17.01 -33.95
CA ASP A 66 -0.51 16.36 -35.16
C ASP A 66 -1.65 16.11 -36.15
N GLU A 67 -2.81 15.65 -35.68
CA GLU A 67 -4.02 15.51 -36.51
C GLU A 67 -4.48 16.85 -37.06
N PHE A 68 -4.48 17.91 -36.24
CA PHE A 68 -4.84 19.25 -36.69
C PHE A 68 -3.90 19.74 -37.79
N LEU A 69 -2.58 19.65 -37.60
CA LEU A 69 -1.61 20.05 -38.60
C LEU A 69 -1.74 19.24 -39.90
N ASN A 70 -1.95 17.94 -39.79
CA ASN A 70 -2.14 17.07 -40.95
C ASN A 70 -3.41 17.44 -41.73
N ASN A 71 -4.50 17.77 -41.02
CA ASN A 71 -5.74 18.20 -41.66
C ASN A 71 -5.59 19.57 -42.34
N ILE A 72 -4.88 20.53 -41.74
CA ILE A 72 -4.55 21.82 -42.36
C ILE A 72 -3.73 21.59 -43.63
N TYR A 73 -2.69 20.75 -43.56
CA TYR A 73 -1.80 20.48 -44.68
C TYR A 73 -2.52 19.79 -45.84
N LYS A 74 -3.46 18.89 -45.54
CA LYS A 74 -4.35 18.30 -46.57
C LYS A 74 -5.28 19.33 -47.18
N LEU A 75 -5.86 20.23 -46.37
CA LEU A 75 -6.71 21.31 -46.87
C LEU A 75 -5.97 22.25 -47.82
N ASP A 76 -4.71 22.58 -47.52
CA ASP A 76 -3.87 23.46 -48.34
C ASP A 76 -3.40 22.78 -49.64
N LYS A 77 -3.34 21.44 -49.65
CA LYS A 77 -2.87 20.66 -50.80
C LYS A 77 -4.00 20.26 -51.75
N ASP A 78 -5.20 20.02 -51.20
CA ASP A 78 -6.38 19.58 -51.96
C ASP A 78 -7.37 20.72 -52.29
N GLY A 79 -7.20 21.90 -51.69
CA GLY A 79 -7.98 23.13 -51.95
C GLY A 79 -7.34 24.04 -52.99
#